data_AF-A0A5C9CSA1-F1
#
_entry.id   AF-A0A5C9CSA1-F1
#
_cell.length_a   1.000
_cell.length_b   1.000
_cell.length_c   1.000
_cell.angle_alpha   90.00
_cell.angle_beta   90.00
_cell.angle_gamma   90.00
#
_symmetry.space_group_name_H-M   'P 1'
#
loop_
_entity.id
_entity.type
_entity.pdbx_description
1 polymer ?
#
loop_
_entity_poly.entity_id
_entity_poly.type
_entity_poly.pdbx_seq_one_letter_code
_entity_poly.pdbx_strand_id
1 'polypeptide(L)'
;MNSGRWWLLGGLGSLAIVLLGIWSSRPPRSLPPQTPSGRASSAIPLPPISESPFLNTRPDVAIVGSDACRTCHAEHDSTFRHTSMGRSMSEVDLSREPPDGVFDHPLSKRRYEVRRQNEQLWHRELLLGGEPDEVVLSEFPVKYVVGSGHHSLTYLVEVDGFLVESPVTWYTSRKAWGMSPGYDHAEQSGFERATGEG
;
A
#
# COMPACT_ATOMS: atom_id res chain seq x y z
N MET A 1 9.42 -23.68 73.07
CA MET A 1 7.97 -23.59 72.80
C MET A 1 7.69 -22.45 71.82
N ASN A 2 6.63 -22.67 71.06
CA ASN A 2 6.13 -22.03 69.84
C ASN A 2 5.68 -20.54 69.95
N SER A 3 5.40 -19.97 68.77
CA SER A 3 4.52 -18.83 68.44
C SER A 3 5.13 -17.40 68.44
N GLY A 4 4.95 -16.54 67.43
CA GLY A 4 4.15 -16.64 66.21
C GLY A 4 4.57 -15.59 65.16
N ARG A 5 4.97 -16.08 63.98
CA ARG A 5 5.16 -15.34 62.73
C ARG A 5 3.79 -15.09 62.09
N TRP A 6 3.05 -14.04 62.44
CA TRP A 6 1.74 -13.75 61.80
C TRP A 6 1.46 -12.27 61.48
N TRP A 7 2.45 -11.37 61.53
CA TRP A 7 2.23 -9.94 61.26
C TRP A 7 2.71 -9.42 59.89
N LEU A 8 3.28 -10.27 59.03
CA LEU A 8 3.77 -9.84 57.70
C LEU A 8 2.86 -10.18 56.51
N LEU A 9 1.71 -10.82 56.72
CA LEU A 9 0.77 -11.14 55.63
C LEU A 9 -0.44 -10.17 55.55
N GLY A 10 -0.63 -9.30 56.53
CA GLY A 10 -1.75 -8.34 56.53
C GLY A 10 -1.56 -7.13 55.61
N GLY A 11 -0.33 -6.64 55.42
CA GLY A 11 -0.07 -5.41 54.66
C GLY A 11 -0.12 -5.55 53.14
N LEU A 12 0.28 -6.72 52.62
CA LEU A 12 0.32 -7.00 51.18
C LEU A 12 -1.08 -7.26 50.58
N GLY A 13 -1.99 -7.88 51.36
CA GLY A 13 -3.37 -8.11 50.94
C GLY A 13 -4.16 -6.82 50.77
N SER A 14 -3.98 -5.86 51.68
CA SER A 14 -4.67 -4.57 51.64
C SER A 14 -4.24 -3.68 50.47
N LEU A 15 -2.93 -3.67 50.14
CA LEU A 15 -2.42 -2.89 49.02
C LEU A 15 -2.87 -3.46 47.67
N ALA A 16 -2.92 -4.79 47.53
CA ALA A 16 -3.40 -5.46 46.32
C ALA A 16 -4.90 -5.24 46.09
N ILE A 17 -5.72 -5.25 47.15
CA ILE A 17 -7.17 -4.98 47.05
C ILE A 17 -7.44 -3.52 46.68
N VAL A 18 -6.66 -2.57 47.21
CA VAL A 18 -6.78 -1.15 46.85
C VAL A 18 -6.34 -0.91 45.39
N LEU A 19 -5.24 -1.53 44.94
CA LEU A 19 -4.78 -1.41 43.55
C LEU A 19 -5.73 -2.08 42.53
N LEU A 20 -6.33 -3.24 42.87
CA LEU A 20 -7.38 -3.85 42.04
C LEU A 20 -8.68 -3.02 42.02
N GLY A 21 -9.07 -2.43 43.15
CA GLY A 21 -10.24 -1.54 43.24
C GLY A 21 -10.07 -0.25 42.43
N ILE A 22 -8.84 0.27 42.32
CA ILE A 22 -8.51 1.44 41.48
C ILE A 22 -8.44 1.08 40.00
N TRP A 23 -8.14 -0.18 39.66
CA TRP A 23 -8.15 -0.66 38.26
C TRP A 23 -9.57 -0.94 37.76
N SER A 24 -10.46 -1.49 38.60
CA SER A 24 -11.85 -1.81 38.25
C SER A 24 -12.79 -0.61 38.24
N SER A 25 -12.42 0.51 38.87
CA SER A 25 -13.20 1.76 38.91
C SER A 25 -12.81 2.77 37.84
N ARG A 26 -11.88 2.43 36.92
CA ARG A 26 -11.62 3.29 35.76
C ARG A 26 -12.83 3.22 34.83
N PRO A 27 -13.58 4.31 34.62
CA PRO A 27 -14.63 4.32 33.63
C PRO A 27 -14.00 3.97 32.27
N PRO A 28 -14.67 3.17 31.42
CA PRO A 28 -14.19 2.96 30.06
C PRO A 28 -13.92 4.33 29.45
N ARG A 29 -12.70 4.52 28.94
CA ARG A 29 -12.32 5.76 28.26
C ARG A 29 -13.28 5.90 27.09
N SER A 30 -14.31 6.71 27.27
CA SER A 30 -15.16 7.13 26.18
C SER A 30 -14.23 7.85 25.23
N LEU A 31 -13.90 7.17 24.11
CA LEU A 31 -13.36 7.86 22.96
C LEU A 31 -14.34 9.02 22.72
N PRO A 32 -13.87 10.28 22.69
CA PRO A 32 -14.73 11.37 22.27
C PRO A 32 -15.41 10.91 20.99
N PRO A 33 -16.73 11.13 20.83
CA PRO A 33 -17.40 10.76 19.59
C PRO A 33 -16.53 11.26 18.46
N GLN A 34 -16.06 10.32 17.65
CA GLN A 34 -15.37 10.61 16.41
C GLN A 34 -16.42 11.36 15.60
N THR A 35 -16.46 12.67 15.80
CA THR A 35 -17.14 13.57 14.88
C THR A 35 -16.55 13.13 13.55
N PRO A 36 -17.35 12.67 12.58
CA PRO A 36 -16.82 12.44 11.25
C PRO A 36 -16.16 13.76 10.92
N SER A 37 -14.82 13.77 10.91
CA SER A 37 -14.10 14.91 10.44
C SER A 37 -14.43 14.88 8.97
N GLY A 38 -15.56 15.51 8.64
CA GLY A 38 -15.85 16.08 7.36
C GLY A 38 -14.83 17.18 7.15
N ARG A 39 -13.55 16.80 7.12
CA ARG A 39 -12.66 17.32 6.11
C ARG A 39 -13.33 16.88 4.82
N ALA A 40 -14.28 17.70 4.39
CA ALA A 40 -14.69 17.76 3.00
C ALA A 40 -13.39 17.62 2.24
N SER A 41 -13.26 16.51 1.50
CA SER A 41 -12.23 16.38 0.50
C SER A 41 -12.35 17.67 -0.30
N SER A 42 -11.42 18.60 -0.07
CA SER A 42 -11.29 19.77 -0.91
C SER A 42 -10.86 19.15 -2.20
N ALA A 43 -11.85 18.80 -3.04
CA ALA A 43 -11.62 18.09 -4.28
C ALA A 43 -10.53 18.87 -4.99
N ILE A 44 -9.36 18.26 -5.12
CA ILE A 44 -8.27 18.82 -5.90
C ILE A 44 -8.91 19.08 -7.27
N PRO A 45 -8.96 20.34 -7.73
CA PRO A 45 -9.64 20.65 -8.97
C PRO A 45 -8.97 19.83 -10.08
N LEU A 46 -9.76 19.00 -10.76
CA LEU A 46 -9.25 18.21 -11.87
C LEU A 46 -8.71 19.16 -12.94
N PRO A 47 -7.57 18.84 -13.57
CA PRO A 47 -7.08 19.62 -14.69
C PRO A 47 -8.13 19.64 -15.82
N PRO A 48 -8.18 20.73 -16.62
CA PRO A 48 -9.04 20.75 -17.79
C PRO A 48 -8.60 19.63 -18.75
N ILE A 49 -9.59 18.95 -19.35
CA ILE A 49 -9.32 17.90 -20.34
C ILE A 49 -8.64 18.55 -21.55
N SER A 50 -7.51 17.98 -21.97
CA SER A 50 -6.75 18.49 -23.12
C SER A 50 -7.56 18.39 -24.41
N GLU A 51 -7.55 19.45 -25.22
CA GLU A 51 -8.17 19.43 -26.54
C GLU A 51 -7.38 18.50 -27.48
N SER A 52 -8.06 17.53 -28.06
CA SER A 52 -7.47 16.57 -28.98
C SER A 52 -8.26 16.51 -30.28
N PRO A 53 -7.60 16.50 -31.46
CA PRO A 53 -8.29 16.39 -32.74
C PRO A 53 -8.88 14.99 -32.98
N PHE A 54 -8.52 13.99 -32.16
CA PHE A 54 -8.96 12.62 -32.31
C PHE A 54 -10.35 12.43 -31.69
N LEU A 55 -11.30 11.90 -32.47
CA LEU A 55 -12.68 11.74 -32.01
C LEU A 55 -12.79 10.79 -30.80
N ASN A 56 -11.91 9.79 -30.71
CA ASN A 56 -11.93 8.76 -29.67
C ASN A 56 -11.38 9.22 -28.30
N THR A 57 -10.87 10.44 -28.19
CA THR A 57 -10.35 11.02 -26.93
C THR A 57 -11.27 12.11 -26.36
N ARG A 58 -12.41 12.37 -27.02
CA ARG A 58 -13.39 13.35 -26.53
C ARG A 58 -14.08 12.85 -25.26
N PRO A 59 -14.40 13.76 -24.31
CA PRO A 59 -14.99 13.39 -23.02
C PRO A 59 -16.42 12.84 -23.11
N ASP A 60 -17.12 13.09 -24.22
CA ASP A 60 -18.48 12.61 -24.48
C ASP A 60 -18.54 11.22 -25.12
N VAL A 61 -17.40 10.62 -25.47
CA VAL A 61 -17.33 9.29 -26.07
C VAL A 61 -17.36 8.20 -25.00
N ALA A 62 -18.32 7.28 -25.11
CA ALA A 62 -18.42 6.12 -24.24
C ALA A 62 -17.45 5.00 -24.67
N ILE A 63 -16.72 4.44 -23.72
CA ILE A 63 -15.89 3.24 -23.89
C ILE A 63 -16.70 2.01 -23.47
N VAL A 64 -16.96 1.09 -24.41
CA VAL A 64 -17.84 -0.08 -24.18
C VAL A 64 -17.14 -1.28 -23.49
N GLY A 65 -15.82 -1.24 -23.36
CA GLY A 65 -15.02 -2.33 -22.83
C GLY A 65 -14.82 -3.49 -23.83
N SER A 66 -13.76 -4.27 -23.65
CA SER A 66 -13.42 -5.38 -24.55
C SER A 66 -14.43 -6.53 -24.51
N ASP A 67 -15.13 -6.72 -23.40
CA ASP A 67 -16.13 -7.79 -23.25
C ASP A 67 -17.32 -7.64 -24.20
N ALA A 68 -17.68 -6.42 -24.60
CA ALA A 68 -18.72 -6.18 -25.61
C ALA A 68 -18.32 -6.75 -26.98
N CYS A 69 -17.02 -6.75 -27.30
CA CYS A 69 -16.48 -7.24 -28.57
C CYS A 69 -16.50 -8.77 -28.67
N ARG A 70 -16.46 -9.48 -27.54
CA ARG A 70 -16.34 -10.95 -27.48
C ARG A 70 -17.49 -11.67 -28.17
N THR A 71 -18.70 -11.13 -28.12
CA THR A 71 -19.91 -11.77 -28.70
C THR A 71 -19.77 -12.00 -30.20
N CYS A 72 -19.14 -11.07 -30.93
CA CYS A 72 -18.92 -11.16 -32.37
C CYS A 72 -17.50 -11.60 -32.74
N HIS A 73 -16.51 -11.37 -31.86
CA HIS A 73 -15.09 -11.59 -32.14
C HIS A 73 -14.43 -12.51 -31.11
N ALA A 74 -15.06 -13.64 -30.81
CA ALA A 74 -14.61 -14.56 -29.75
C ALA A 74 -13.16 -15.05 -29.93
N GLU A 75 -12.74 -15.36 -31.16
CA GLU A 75 -11.38 -15.83 -31.43
C GLU A 75 -10.33 -14.73 -31.18
N HIS A 76 -10.56 -13.51 -31.66
CA HIS A 76 -9.68 -12.37 -31.42
C HIS A 76 -9.60 -12.01 -29.95
N ASP A 77 -10.74 -11.99 -29.26
CA ASP A 77 -10.80 -11.75 -27.81
C ASP A 77 -10.00 -12.82 -27.04
N SER A 78 -10.17 -14.09 -27.40
CA SER A 78 -9.46 -15.20 -26.76
C SER A 78 -7.95 -15.10 -26.94
N THR A 79 -7.47 -14.73 -28.12
CA THR A 79 -6.03 -14.62 -28.42
C THR A 79 -5.44 -13.33 -27.84
N PHE A 80 -6.15 -12.21 -27.92
CA PHE A 80 -5.71 -10.91 -27.43
C PHE A 80 -5.43 -10.91 -25.93
N ARG A 81 -6.29 -11.55 -25.10
CA ARG A 81 -6.06 -11.67 -23.64
C ARG A 81 -4.76 -12.41 -23.28
N HIS A 82 -4.20 -13.17 -24.22
CA HIS A 82 -2.92 -13.87 -24.04
C HIS A 82 -1.70 -13.08 -24.56
N THR A 83 -1.89 -11.88 -25.09
CA THR A 83 -0.78 -11.02 -25.52
C THR A 83 -0.20 -10.20 -24.36
N SER A 84 1.01 -9.67 -24.53
CA SER A 84 1.58 -8.70 -23.58
C SER A 84 0.73 -7.43 -23.47
N MET A 85 0.11 -6.99 -24.57
CA MET A 85 -0.76 -5.81 -24.57
C MET A 85 -2.03 -6.07 -23.75
N GLY A 86 -2.68 -7.22 -23.95
CA GLY A 86 -3.88 -7.61 -23.19
C GLY A 86 -3.63 -7.89 -21.71
N ARG A 87 -2.37 -7.99 -21.28
CA ARG A 87 -1.93 -8.13 -19.88
C ARG A 87 -1.04 -6.97 -19.42
N SER A 88 -1.12 -5.81 -20.07
CA SER A 88 -0.26 -4.67 -19.77
C SER A 88 -0.60 -3.99 -18.44
N MET A 89 -1.81 -4.19 -17.92
CA MET A 89 -2.23 -3.73 -16.60
C MET A 89 -3.35 -4.63 -16.06
N SER A 90 -3.34 -4.88 -14.75
CA SER A 90 -4.44 -5.53 -14.04
C SER A 90 -4.51 -5.09 -12.59
N GLU A 91 -5.58 -5.43 -11.90
CA GLU A 91 -5.56 -5.47 -10.43
C GLU A 91 -4.55 -6.53 -9.95
N VAL A 92 -4.05 -6.34 -8.74
CA VAL A 92 -3.15 -7.29 -8.10
C VAL A 92 -3.89 -8.59 -7.82
N ASP A 93 -3.33 -9.71 -8.28
CA ASP A 93 -3.75 -11.07 -7.94
C ASP A 93 -2.60 -11.73 -7.18
N LEU A 94 -2.75 -11.85 -5.86
CA LEU A 94 -1.69 -12.36 -4.97
C LEU A 94 -1.13 -13.72 -5.37
N SER A 95 -1.92 -14.55 -6.07
CA SER A 95 -1.50 -15.88 -6.54
C SER A 95 -0.49 -15.80 -7.69
N ARG A 96 -0.40 -14.64 -8.35
CA ARG A 96 0.47 -14.37 -9.51
C ARG A 96 1.65 -13.49 -9.17
N GLU A 97 1.66 -12.89 -7.98
CA GLU A 97 2.71 -11.97 -7.58
C GLU A 97 4.01 -12.68 -7.17
N PRO A 98 5.18 -12.05 -7.39
CA PRO A 98 6.46 -12.57 -6.93
C PRO A 98 6.49 -12.79 -5.40
N PRO A 99 7.49 -13.53 -4.89
CA PRO A 99 7.68 -13.67 -3.46
C PRO A 99 7.92 -12.31 -2.77
N ASP A 100 7.51 -12.23 -1.52
CA ASP A 100 7.82 -11.12 -0.62
C ASP A 100 9.35 -10.91 -0.55
N GLY A 101 9.78 -9.68 -0.27
CA GLY A 101 11.20 -9.37 -0.25
C GLY A 101 11.53 -8.01 0.31
N VAL A 102 12.81 -7.83 0.65
CA VAL A 102 13.36 -6.60 1.19
C VAL A 102 14.64 -6.25 0.45
N PHE A 103 14.87 -4.97 0.19
CA PHE A 103 16.15 -4.50 -0.34
C PHE A 103 16.46 -3.08 0.14
N ASP A 104 17.75 -2.77 0.22
CA ASP A 104 18.24 -1.45 0.59
C ASP A 104 18.59 -0.65 -0.65
N HIS A 105 18.30 0.65 -0.61
CA HIS A 105 18.75 1.61 -1.59
C HIS A 105 19.71 2.61 -0.92
N PRO A 106 21.04 2.34 -0.95
CA PRO A 106 22.03 3.12 -0.19
C PRO A 106 22.13 4.60 -0.58
N LEU A 107 21.73 4.95 -1.81
CA LEU A 107 21.76 6.33 -2.31
C LEU A 107 20.72 7.19 -1.58
N SER A 108 19.48 6.70 -1.45
CA SER A 108 18.42 7.43 -0.74
C SER A 108 18.41 7.19 0.77
N LYS A 109 19.27 6.29 1.29
CA LYS A 109 19.25 5.83 2.70
C LYS A 109 17.90 5.25 3.10
N ARG A 110 17.24 4.56 2.17
CA ARG A 110 15.93 3.92 2.40
C ARG A 110 16.04 2.41 2.23
N ARG A 111 15.19 1.69 2.96
CA ARG A 111 14.89 0.27 2.79
C ARG A 111 13.49 0.16 2.21
N TYR A 112 13.30 -0.79 1.30
CA TYR A 112 12.00 -1.11 0.76
C TYR A 112 11.63 -2.54 1.11
N GLU A 113 10.37 -2.74 1.42
CA GLU A 113 9.81 -4.05 1.71
C GLU A 113 8.53 -4.27 0.91
N VAL A 114 8.43 -5.46 0.34
CA VAL A 114 7.22 -6.00 -0.28
C VAL A 114 6.74 -7.16 0.58
N ARG A 115 5.52 -7.07 1.10
CA ARG A 115 4.97 -8.09 1.99
C ARG A 115 3.49 -8.35 1.73
N ARG A 116 3.08 -9.60 1.91
CA ARG A 116 1.65 -9.95 1.96
C ARG A 116 1.14 -9.79 3.39
N GLN A 117 0.08 -9.02 3.57
CA GLN A 117 -0.62 -8.86 4.85
C GLN A 117 -2.11 -8.65 4.61
N ASN A 118 -2.95 -9.35 5.37
CA ASN A 118 -4.42 -9.23 5.31
C ASN A 118 -4.96 -9.34 3.87
N GLU A 119 -4.52 -10.39 3.16
CA GLU A 119 -4.91 -10.68 1.77
C GLU A 119 -4.62 -9.55 0.77
N GLN A 120 -3.66 -8.67 1.09
CA GLN A 120 -3.19 -7.59 0.23
C GLN A 120 -1.67 -7.63 0.11
N LEU A 121 -1.16 -7.12 -1.01
CA LEU A 121 0.26 -6.86 -1.21
C LEU A 121 0.54 -5.44 -0.74
N TRP A 122 1.54 -5.29 0.12
CA TRP A 122 1.95 -4.01 0.68
C TRP A 122 3.36 -3.68 0.24
N HIS A 123 3.55 -2.43 -0.19
CA HIS A 123 4.88 -1.87 -0.37
C HIS A 123 5.16 -0.86 0.72
N ARG A 124 6.33 -0.97 1.36
CA ARG A 124 6.78 -0.10 2.45
C ARG A 124 8.09 0.56 2.08
N GLU A 125 8.24 1.78 2.52
CA GLU A 125 9.47 2.55 2.46
C GLU A 125 9.86 2.96 3.87
N LEU A 126 11.12 2.70 4.22
CA LEU A 126 11.63 2.82 5.58
C LEU A 126 12.98 3.51 5.57
N LEU A 127 13.33 4.19 6.67
CA LEU A 127 14.68 4.72 6.82
C LEU A 127 15.68 3.60 7.11
N LEU A 128 16.81 3.61 6.40
CA LEU A 128 17.88 2.67 6.64
C LEU A 128 18.66 3.08 7.90
N GLY A 129 18.74 2.17 8.89
CA GLY A 129 19.59 2.36 10.08
C GLY A 129 18.97 3.21 11.20
N GLY A 130 17.64 3.28 11.31
CA GLY A 130 16.99 3.80 12.52
C GLY A 130 17.10 2.78 13.66
N GLU A 131 17.75 3.17 14.77
CA GLU A 131 17.72 2.44 16.04
C GLU A 131 16.76 3.14 17.02
N PRO A 132 16.02 2.42 17.89
CA PRO A 132 15.79 0.97 17.91
C PRO A 132 14.51 0.56 17.17
N ASP A 133 13.73 1.51 16.66
CA ASP A 133 12.46 1.27 15.99
C ASP A 133 12.57 1.59 14.48
N GLU A 134 12.09 0.64 13.68
CA GLU A 134 11.99 0.75 12.23
C GLU A 134 11.13 1.98 11.86
N VAL A 135 11.76 3.06 11.40
CA VAL A 135 11.03 4.27 10.99
C VAL A 135 10.43 4.07 9.60
N VAL A 136 9.13 3.79 9.57
CA VAL A 136 8.33 3.74 8.34
C VAL A 136 8.12 5.16 7.83
N LEU A 137 8.59 5.43 6.62
CA LEU A 137 8.33 6.69 5.91
C LEU A 137 6.96 6.65 5.24
N SER A 138 6.63 5.53 4.62
CA SER A 138 5.33 5.31 3.98
C SER A 138 5.03 3.82 3.82
N GLU A 139 3.75 3.48 3.80
CA GLU A 139 3.28 2.15 3.44
C GLU A 139 1.92 2.22 2.77
N PHE A 140 1.75 1.46 1.68
CA PHE A 140 0.51 1.46 0.93
C PHE A 140 0.15 0.05 0.44
N PRO A 141 -1.15 -0.31 0.46
CA PRO A 141 -1.61 -1.48 -0.25
C PRO A 141 -1.51 -1.21 -1.76
N VAL A 142 -1.02 -2.20 -2.49
CA VAL A 142 -0.88 -2.13 -3.94
C VAL A 142 -2.22 -2.48 -4.59
N LYS A 143 -2.66 -1.62 -5.51
CA LYS A 143 -3.96 -1.78 -6.18
C LYS A 143 -3.83 -2.40 -7.56
N TYR A 144 -2.88 -1.90 -8.35
CA TYR A 144 -2.66 -2.34 -9.72
C TYR A 144 -1.22 -2.76 -9.96
N VAL A 145 -1.05 -3.65 -10.94
CA VAL A 145 0.23 -4.04 -11.51
C VAL A 145 0.24 -3.65 -12.99
N VAL A 146 1.37 -3.13 -13.44
CA VAL A 146 1.64 -2.66 -14.80
C VAL A 146 2.81 -3.47 -15.37
N GLY A 147 2.61 -4.00 -16.57
CA GLY A 147 3.55 -4.87 -17.28
C GLY A 147 3.04 -6.30 -17.39
N SER A 148 3.41 -6.96 -18.49
CA SER A 148 2.99 -8.35 -18.76
C SER A 148 3.76 -9.41 -17.96
N GLY A 149 4.69 -9.00 -17.11
CA GLY A 149 5.61 -9.87 -16.36
C GLY A 149 6.79 -10.39 -17.19
N HIS A 150 6.89 -10.09 -18.49
CA HIS A 150 8.00 -10.56 -19.33
C HIS A 150 9.35 -9.95 -18.95
N HIS A 151 9.38 -8.65 -18.67
CA HIS A 151 10.60 -7.93 -18.28
C HIS A 151 10.54 -7.48 -16.82
N SER A 152 9.42 -6.88 -16.44
CA SER A 152 9.19 -6.35 -15.11
C SER A 152 7.70 -6.29 -14.77
N LEU A 153 7.43 -6.14 -13.48
CA LEU A 153 6.13 -5.75 -12.92
C LEU A 153 6.35 -4.47 -12.11
N THR A 154 5.74 -3.37 -12.53
CA THR A 154 5.68 -2.11 -11.81
C THR A 154 4.30 -2.01 -11.16
N TYR A 155 4.18 -1.26 -10.07
CA TYR A 155 2.97 -1.29 -9.25
C TYR A 155 2.43 0.11 -9.04
N LEU A 156 1.11 0.23 -8.94
CA LEU A 156 0.42 1.47 -8.62
C LEU A 156 -0.33 1.32 -7.30
N VAL A 157 -0.19 2.34 -6.46
CA VAL A 157 -0.96 2.51 -5.22
C VAL A 157 -1.96 3.64 -5.40
N GLU A 158 -2.97 3.69 -4.53
CA GLU A 158 -3.90 4.82 -4.49
C GLU A 158 -3.56 5.72 -3.29
N VAL A 159 -3.28 6.99 -3.56
CA VAL A 159 -3.01 8.01 -2.54
C VAL A 159 -3.93 9.19 -2.81
N ASP A 160 -4.77 9.55 -1.84
CA ASP A 160 -5.74 10.66 -1.92
C ASP A 160 -6.62 10.64 -3.20
N GLY A 161 -6.97 9.44 -3.69
CA GLY A 161 -7.80 9.24 -4.89
C GLY A 161 -7.04 9.29 -6.22
N PHE A 162 -5.72 9.41 -6.19
CA PHE A 162 -4.85 9.38 -7.37
C PHE A 162 -4.02 8.11 -7.41
N LEU A 163 -3.70 7.64 -8.62
CA LEU A 163 -2.73 6.57 -8.80
C LEU A 163 -1.32 7.14 -8.75
N VAL A 164 -0.49 6.50 -7.92
CA VAL A 164 0.92 6.84 -7.75
C VAL A 164 1.74 5.59 -8.04
N GLU A 165 2.80 5.77 -8.80
CA GLU A 165 3.74 4.69 -9.07
C GLU A 165 4.51 4.33 -7.78
N SER A 166 4.57 3.05 -7.47
CA SER A 166 5.43 2.54 -6.41
C SER A 166 6.90 2.72 -6.80
N PRO A 167 7.80 3.08 -5.86
CA PRO A 167 9.25 3.12 -6.09
C PRO A 167 9.90 1.73 -6.24
N VAL A 168 9.11 0.66 -6.09
CA VAL A 168 9.53 -0.75 -6.15
C VAL A 168 8.96 -1.44 -7.39
N THR A 169 9.84 -2.10 -8.14
CA THR A 169 9.55 -2.92 -9.32
C THR A 169 10.16 -4.31 -9.17
N TRP A 170 9.44 -5.34 -9.62
CA TRP A 170 10.00 -6.67 -9.79
C TRP A 170 10.67 -6.79 -11.16
N TYR A 171 11.90 -7.29 -11.20
CA TYR A 171 12.63 -7.56 -12.45
C TYR A 171 12.71 -9.06 -12.71
N THR A 172 11.96 -9.54 -13.70
CA THR A 172 11.78 -10.97 -13.98
C THR A 172 13.08 -11.70 -14.31
N SER A 173 13.97 -11.07 -15.10
CA SER A 173 15.26 -11.68 -15.49
C SER A 173 16.20 -11.90 -14.31
N ARG A 174 16.15 -10.99 -13.33
CA ARG A 174 16.97 -11.05 -12.11
C ARG A 174 16.29 -11.82 -10.98
N LYS A 175 14.98 -12.08 -11.10
CA LYS A 175 14.13 -12.61 -10.04
C LYS A 175 14.31 -11.84 -8.73
N ALA A 176 14.33 -10.52 -8.83
CA ALA A 176 14.64 -9.64 -7.72
C ALA A 176 13.81 -8.35 -7.76
N TRP A 177 13.49 -7.86 -6.58
CA TRP A 177 12.98 -6.51 -6.35
C TRP A 177 14.11 -5.49 -6.55
N GLY A 178 13.74 -4.30 -7.01
CA GLY A 178 14.65 -3.16 -7.10
C GLY A 178 13.90 -1.86 -7.34
N MET A 179 14.65 -0.78 -7.44
CA MET A 179 14.09 0.54 -7.72
C MET A 179 13.36 0.54 -9.06
N SER A 180 12.17 1.13 -9.08
CA SER A 180 11.43 1.42 -10.31
C SER A 180 12.21 2.41 -11.18
N PRO A 181 12.04 2.37 -12.51
CA PRO A 181 12.68 3.34 -13.41
C PRO A 181 12.44 4.78 -12.95
N GLY A 182 13.50 5.59 -12.96
CA GLY A 182 13.45 6.98 -12.51
C GLY A 182 13.62 7.18 -11.00
N TYR A 183 13.66 6.13 -10.17
CA TYR A 183 13.82 6.25 -8.71
C TYR A 183 15.25 5.98 -8.19
N ASP A 184 16.16 5.54 -9.05
CA ASP A 184 17.54 5.15 -8.69
C ASP A 184 18.46 6.37 -8.49
N HIS A 185 18.08 7.27 -7.57
CA HIS A 185 18.83 8.46 -7.18
C HIS A 185 18.52 8.87 -5.73
N ALA A 186 19.36 9.72 -5.13
CA ALA A 186 19.28 10.03 -3.70
C ALA A 186 17.99 10.78 -3.31
N GLU A 187 17.57 11.76 -4.11
CA GLU A 187 16.45 12.68 -3.85
C GLU A 187 15.11 12.22 -4.47
N GLN A 188 14.90 10.91 -4.55
CA GLN A 188 13.71 10.33 -5.16
C GLN A 188 12.42 10.57 -4.35
N SER A 189 11.28 10.67 -5.05
CA SER A 189 9.99 11.11 -4.51
C SER A 189 9.19 10.08 -3.72
N GLY A 190 9.67 8.85 -3.59
CA GLY A 190 8.96 7.73 -2.94
C GLY A 190 7.56 7.54 -3.54
N PHE A 191 6.56 7.46 -2.66
CA PHE A 191 5.15 7.36 -3.04
C PHE A 191 4.47 8.70 -3.29
N GLU A 192 5.22 9.72 -3.73
CA GLU A 192 4.69 11.05 -4.06
C GLU A 192 4.76 11.36 -5.56
N ARG A 193 5.29 10.44 -6.39
CA ARG A 193 5.34 10.65 -7.84
C ARG A 193 3.98 10.37 -8.49
N ALA A 194 3.21 11.42 -8.73
CA ALA A 194 2.01 11.32 -9.56
C ALA A 194 2.35 10.72 -10.94
N THR A 195 1.56 9.75 -11.41
CA THR A 195 1.62 9.32 -12.81
C THR A 195 1.00 10.42 -13.67
N GLY A 196 1.81 11.36 -14.15
CA GLY A 196 1.37 12.43 -15.06
C GLY A 196 1.20 11.95 -16.50
N GLU A 197 0.36 12.65 -17.26
CA GLU A 197 0.23 12.50 -18.71
C GLU A 197 1.56 12.92 -19.37
N GLY A 198 2.13 12.01 -20.16
CA GLY A 198 3.24 12.29 -21.08
C GLY A 198 2.73 12.69 -22.46
#